data_AF-A0A1C0TWB5-F1
#
_entry.id   AF-A0A1C0TWB5-F1
#
_cell.length_a   1.000
_cell.length_b   1.000
_cell.length_c   1.000
_cell.angle_alpha   90.00
_cell.angle_beta   90.00
_cell.angle_gamma   90.00
#
_symmetry.space_group_name_H-M   'P 1'
#
loop_
_entity.id
_entity.type
_entity.pdbx_description
1 polymer ?
#
loop_
_entity_poly.entity_id
_entity_poly.type
_entity_poly.pdbx_seq_one_letter_code
_entity_poly.pdbx_strand_id
1 'polypeptide(L)'
;MANIKWTQRTLTHKDAILYAVLTCSAMLITATIIWVKTPNFRPLIDDLRLVDAVKIADVLDMHKIAYYADVKSHMLYIDEQHTQNARLALTRAGFVIEYPKHASFSALPKACAELESQFGQTAKIPIWQQSWFMSVLRLIMGTLIIIIFIVAVVRPALRALIYGTVPNEQHK
;
A
#
# COMPACT_ATOMS: atom_id res chain seq x y z
N MET A 1 52.77 14.97 -19.66
CA MET A 1 51.33 15.23 -19.87
C MET A 1 50.64 13.90 -20.09
N ALA A 2 49.96 13.37 -19.07
CA ALA A 2 49.34 12.04 -19.11
C ALA A 2 48.07 12.09 -19.96
N ASN A 3 48.09 11.43 -21.12
CA ASN A 3 46.94 11.34 -22.01
C ASN A 3 45.96 10.30 -21.45
N ILE A 4 44.94 10.79 -20.74
CA ILE A 4 43.84 10.00 -20.23
C ILE A 4 43.02 9.57 -21.44
N LYS A 5 43.34 8.40 -22.01
CA LYS A 5 42.47 7.71 -22.95
C LYS A 5 41.22 7.25 -22.18
N TRP A 6 40.25 8.15 -22.07
CA TRP A 6 38.90 7.82 -21.65
C TRP A 6 38.44 6.67 -22.52
N THR A 7 38.22 5.54 -21.87
CA THR A 7 37.86 4.27 -22.48
C THR A 7 36.53 4.45 -23.20
N GLN A 8 36.61 4.66 -24.52
CA GLN A 8 35.53 4.41 -25.47
C GLN A 8 35.26 2.90 -25.49
N ARG A 9 34.78 2.37 -24.35
CA ARG A 9 34.29 1.00 -24.26
C ARG A 9 32.94 1.07 -24.98
N THR A 10 32.95 0.68 -26.24
CA THR A 10 31.75 0.66 -27.09
C THR A 10 30.66 -0.04 -26.30
N LEU A 11 29.62 0.73 -25.97
CA LEU A 11 28.50 0.28 -25.16
C LEU A 11 27.84 -0.83 -25.96
N THR A 12 28.19 -2.09 -25.66
CA THR A 12 27.70 -3.20 -26.45
C THR A 12 26.21 -3.34 -26.13
N HIS A 13 25.37 -3.70 -27.11
CA HIS A 13 23.92 -3.87 -26.89
C HIS A 13 23.58 -4.73 -25.66
N LYS A 14 24.50 -5.62 -25.26
CA LYS A 14 24.41 -6.48 -24.09
C LYS A 14 24.48 -5.72 -22.77
N ASP A 15 25.33 -4.69 -22.68
CA ASP A 15 25.47 -3.85 -21.49
C ASP A 15 24.23 -2.96 -21.32
N ALA A 16 23.68 -2.44 -22.42
CA ALA A 16 22.44 -1.67 -22.41
C ALA A 16 21.22 -2.51 -21.95
N ILE A 17 21.14 -3.78 -22.38
CA ILE A 17 20.08 -4.70 -21.93
C ILE A 17 20.21 -5.00 -20.43
N LEU A 18 21.44 -5.18 -19.93
CA LEU A 18 21.71 -5.40 -18.50
C LEU A 18 21.25 -4.21 -17.63
N TYR A 19 21.59 -2.98 -18.01
CA TYR A 19 21.16 -1.78 -17.28
C TYR A 19 19.65 -1.52 -17.38
N ALA A 20 19.03 -1.83 -18.52
CA ALA A 20 17.59 -1.70 -18.71
C ALA A 20 16.80 -2.66 -17.81
N VAL A 21 17.26 -3.91 -17.66
CA VAL A 21 16.62 -4.91 -16.79
C VAL A 21 16.80 -4.55 -15.30
N LEU A 22 17.99 -4.09 -14.91
CA LEU A 22 18.29 -3.70 -13.53
C LEU A 22 17.39 -2.56 -13.05
N THR A 23 17.22 -1.52 -13.88
CA THR A 23 16.40 -0.36 -13.55
C THR A 23 14.91 -0.67 -13.60
N CYS A 24 14.46 -1.49 -14.57
CA CYS A 24 13.07 -1.96 -14.65
C CYS A 24 12.67 -2.77 -13.39
N SER A 25 13.56 -3.63 -12.88
CA SER A 25 13.34 -4.36 -11.61
C SER A 25 13.23 -3.41 -10.41
N ALA A 26 14.11 -2.41 -10.31
CA ALA A 26 14.09 -1.45 -9.20
C ALA A 26 12.82 -0.59 -9.19
N MET A 27 12.30 -0.22 -10.37
CA MET A 27 11.05 0.54 -10.54
C MET A 27 9.82 -0.27 -10.08
N LEU A 28 9.75 -1.56 -10.39
CA LEU A 28 8.63 -2.41 -10.00
C LEU A 28 8.57 -2.63 -8.48
N ILE A 29 9.73 -2.78 -7.85
CA ILE A 29 9.85 -2.94 -6.39
C ILE A 29 9.38 -1.66 -5.68
N THR A 30 9.84 -0.49 -6.14
CA THR A 30 9.47 0.80 -5.55
C THR A 30 7.97 1.12 -5.71
N ALA A 31 7.38 0.82 -6.87
CA ALA A 31 5.94 0.98 -7.09
C ALA A 31 5.09 0.14 -6.12
N THR A 32 5.57 -1.07 -5.78
CA THR A 32 4.90 -1.95 -4.81
C THR A 32 4.90 -1.35 -3.40
N ILE A 33 6.01 -0.73 -2.99
CA ILE A 33 6.14 -0.10 -1.67
C ILE A 33 5.20 1.11 -1.53
N ILE A 34 5.03 1.89 -2.59
CA ILE A 34 4.12 3.06 -2.59
C ILE A 34 2.67 2.62 -2.46
N TRP A 35 2.28 1.52 -3.11
CA TRP A 35 0.92 0.98 -3.03
C TRP A 35 0.56 0.42 -1.65
N VAL A 36 1.56 0.02 -0.87
CA VAL A 36 1.35 -0.52 0.49
C VAL A 36 1.04 0.59 1.52
N LYS A 37 1.33 1.85 1.22
CA LYS A 37 1.21 2.97 2.18
C LYS A 37 -0.04 3.85 1.97
N THR A 38 -1.22 3.27 1.84
CA THR A 38 -2.48 4.05 1.87
C THR A 38 -2.96 4.23 3.33
N PRO A 39 -2.98 5.45 3.90
CA PRO A 39 -3.49 5.68 5.24
C PRO A 39 -5.00 5.42 5.29
N ASN A 40 -5.41 4.54 6.20
CA ASN A 40 -6.82 4.24 6.43
C ASN A 40 -7.38 5.24 7.44
N PHE A 41 -8.34 6.05 7.01
CA PHE A 41 -9.05 6.99 7.88
C PHE A 41 -10.35 6.36 8.36
N ARG A 42 -10.59 6.39 9.67
CA ARG A 42 -11.85 5.91 10.27
C ARG A 42 -12.61 7.09 10.88
N PRO A 43 -13.95 7.13 10.76
CA PRO A 43 -14.76 8.15 11.44
C PRO A 43 -14.72 7.90 12.95
N LEU A 44 -14.37 8.92 13.75
CA LEU A 44 -14.39 8.82 15.21
C LEU A 44 -15.70 9.36 15.80
N ILE A 45 -16.22 10.48 15.27
CA ILE A 45 -17.43 11.15 15.75
C ILE A 45 -18.33 11.44 14.55
N ASP A 46 -19.62 11.08 14.67
CA ASP A 46 -20.62 11.19 13.61
C ASP A 46 -21.35 12.55 13.62
N ASP A 47 -21.49 13.17 14.80
CA ASP A 47 -22.12 14.49 14.94
C ASP A 47 -21.35 15.36 15.95
N LEU A 48 -20.57 16.30 15.41
CA LEU A 48 -19.81 17.33 16.13
C LEU A 48 -20.69 18.43 16.76
N ARG A 49 -22.01 18.41 16.61
CA ARG A 49 -22.92 19.42 17.20
C ARG A 49 -23.35 19.07 18.62
N LEU A 50 -23.30 17.78 18.98
CA LEU A 50 -23.63 17.32 20.32
C LEU A 50 -22.45 17.48 21.30
N VAL A 51 -21.23 17.68 20.79
CA VAL A 51 -20.01 17.81 21.59
C VAL A 51 -19.26 19.03 21.11
N ASP A 52 -18.75 19.86 22.01
CA ASP A 52 -18.07 21.13 21.70
C ASP A 52 -16.84 20.90 20.81
N ALA A 53 -17.01 21.01 19.48
CA ALA A 53 -16.01 20.65 18.46
C ALA A 53 -14.66 21.35 18.68
N VAL A 54 -14.71 22.57 19.20
CA VAL A 54 -13.54 23.39 19.53
C VAL A 54 -12.72 22.76 20.66
N LYS A 55 -13.37 22.20 21.69
CA LYS A 55 -12.67 21.54 22.81
C LYS A 55 -12.09 20.19 22.41
N ILE A 56 -12.77 19.48 21.51
CA ILE A 56 -12.26 18.24 20.93
C ILE A 56 -10.99 18.54 20.12
N ALA A 57 -11.05 19.54 19.23
CA ALA A 57 -9.91 19.98 18.44
C ALA A 57 -8.70 20.34 19.31
N ASP A 58 -8.91 21.09 20.40
CA ASP A 58 -7.87 21.48 21.35
C ASP A 58 -7.18 20.27 22.01
N VAL A 59 -7.95 19.27 22.44
CA VAL A 59 -7.40 18.03 23.01
C VAL A 59 -6.61 17.23 21.96
N LEU A 60 -7.08 17.17 20.72
CA LEU A 60 -6.38 16.45 19.65
C LEU A 60 -5.08 17.16 19.24
N ASP A 61 -5.11 18.49 19.14
CA ASP A 61 -3.93 19.31 18.84
C ASP A 61 -2.89 19.21 19.97
N MET A 62 -3.31 19.22 21.23
CA MET A 62 -2.44 19.04 22.40
C MET A 62 -1.69 17.70 22.36
N HIS A 63 -2.34 16.64 21.91
CA HIS A 63 -1.75 15.30 21.79
C HIS A 63 -1.09 15.04 20.42
N LYS A 64 -0.98 16.05 19.56
CA LYS A 64 -0.43 15.97 18.19
C LYS A 64 -1.06 14.86 17.35
N ILE A 65 -2.37 14.69 17.48
CA ILE A 65 -3.13 13.69 16.72
C ILE A 65 -3.63 14.36 15.44
N ALA A 66 -3.25 13.83 14.29
CA ALA A 66 -3.76 14.32 13.02
C ALA A 66 -5.27 14.03 12.90
N TYR A 67 -6.07 15.06 12.69
CA TYR A 67 -7.51 14.96 12.49
C TYR A 67 -7.96 15.78 11.28
N TYR A 68 -9.08 15.35 10.70
CA TYR A 68 -9.76 16.06 9.63
C TYR A 68 -11.21 16.23 10.01
N ALA A 69 -11.65 17.48 10.17
CA ALA A 69 -13.04 17.80 10.49
C ALA A 69 -13.76 18.26 9.21
N ASP A 70 -14.76 17.50 8.77
CA ASP A 70 -15.64 17.93 7.69
C ASP A 70 -16.86 18.63 8.30
N VAL A 71 -16.86 19.96 8.23
CA VAL A 71 -17.94 20.81 8.77
C VAL A 71 -19.29 20.58 8.06
N LYS A 72 -19.29 20.12 6.80
CA LYS A 72 -20.54 19.82 6.09
C LYS A 72 -21.15 18.51 6.59
N SER A 73 -20.30 17.51 6.77
CA SER A 73 -20.70 16.17 7.21
C SER A 73 -20.86 16.08 8.73
N HIS A 74 -20.42 17.10 9.49
CA HIS A 74 -20.35 17.11 10.96
C HIS A 74 -19.57 15.92 11.55
N MET A 75 -18.69 15.31 10.75
CA MET A 75 -17.89 14.14 11.11
C MET A 75 -16.44 14.53 11.35
N LEU A 76 -15.85 13.94 12.39
CA LEU A 76 -14.43 14.03 12.69
C LEU A 76 -13.73 12.73 12.27
N TYR A 77 -12.83 12.83 11.30
CA TYR A 77 -12.00 11.75 10.82
C TYR A 77 -10.64 11.79 11.49
N ILE A 78 -10.13 10.62 11.87
CA ILE A 78 -8.82 10.47 12.50
C ILE A 78 -8.10 9.32 11.81
N ASP A 79 -6.76 9.43 11.75
CA ASP A 79 -5.92 8.34 11.29
C ASP A 79 -6.09 7.08 12.16
N GLU A 80 -6.19 5.92 11.52
CA GLU A 80 -6.39 4.64 12.21
C GLU A 80 -5.31 4.38 13.27
N GLN A 81 -4.06 4.76 13.02
CA GLN A 81 -2.93 4.52 13.94
C GLN A 81 -3.10 5.25 15.28
N HIS A 82 -3.88 6.33 15.32
CA HIS A 82 -4.05 7.17 16.51
C HIS A 82 -5.46 7.13 17.11
N THR A 83 -6.37 6.33 16.55
CA THR A 83 -7.77 6.27 16.99
C THR A 83 -7.93 5.83 18.46
N GLN A 84 -7.14 4.85 18.93
CA GLN A 84 -7.21 4.38 20.33
C GLN A 84 -6.69 5.45 21.31
N ASN A 85 -5.59 6.11 20.95
CA ASN A 85 -5.01 7.18 21.76
C ASN A 85 -5.91 8.42 21.78
N ALA A 86 -6.55 8.75 20.66
CA ALA A 86 -7.53 9.83 20.58
C ALA A 86 -8.72 9.58 21.50
N ARG A 87 -9.29 8.36 21.49
CA ARG A 87 -10.37 7.98 22.41
C ARG A 87 -9.95 8.11 23.86
N LEU A 88 -8.77 7.61 24.21
CA LEU A 88 -8.27 7.68 25.57
C LEU A 88 -8.01 9.13 26.02
N ALA A 89 -7.44 9.97 25.15
CA ALA A 89 -7.21 11.39 25.41
C ALA A 89 -8.53 12.15 25.61
N LEU A 90 -9.54 11.88 24.78
CA LEU A 90 -10.86 12.46 24.89
C LEU A 90 -11.56 12.03 26.18
N THR A 91 -11.55 10.72 26.50
CA THR A 91 -12.10 10.21 27.76
C THR A 91 -11.41 10.85 28.97
N ARG A 92 -10.08 10.99 28.93
CA ARG A 92 -9.30 11.63 30.00
C ARG A 92 -9.60 13.11 30.15
N ALA A 93 -9.95 13.79 29.06
CA ALA A 93 -10.42 15.18 29.05
C ALA A 93 -11.91 15.33 29.42
N GLY A 94 -12.61 14.22 29.72
CA GLY A 94 -14.01 14.22 30.14
C GLY A 94 -15.02 14.07 29.01
N PHE A 95 -14.57 13.84 27.77
CA PHE A 95 -15.42 13.57 26.62
C PHE A 95 -15.67 12.06 26.51
N VAL A 96 -16.74 11.57 27.15
CA VAL A 96 -17.24 10.22 26.91
C VAL A 96 -18.13 10.28 25.68
N ILE A 97 -17.69 9.63 24.59
CA ILE A 97 -18.50 9.49 23.39
C ILE A 97 -19.61 8.47 23.73
N GLU A 98 -20.73 8.99 24.24
CA GLU A 98 -21.95 8.23 24.43
C GLU A 98 -22.47 7.88 23.03
N TYR A 99 -22.16 6.68 22.57
CA TYR A 99 -22.80 6.17 21.36
C TYR A 99 -24.32 6.24 21.58
N PRO A 100 -25.10 6.77 20.62
CA PRO A 100 -26.53 6.94 20.78
C PRO A 100 -27.12 5.62 21.29
N LYS A 101 -27.76 5.68 22.46
CA LYS A 101 -28.30 4.52 23.18
C LYS A 101 -29.51 3.97 22.41
N HIS A 102 -29.19 3.28 21.33
CA HIS A 102 -29.96 2.27 20.62
C HIS A 102 -31.48 2.27 20.79
N ALA A 103 -32.16 3.18 20.08
CA ALA A 103 -33.54 2.93 19.66
C ALA A 103 -33.63 1.91 18.50
N SER A 104 -32.49 1.38 18.00
CA SER A 104 -32.43 0.60 16.75
C SER A 104 -32.03 -0.88 16.92
N PHE A 105 -31.75 -1.40 18.13
CA PHE A 105 -31.44 -2.85 18.26
C PHE A 105 -32.66 -3.74 18.00
N SER A 106 -33.88 -3.28 18.27
CA SER A 106 -35.11 -4.04 17.99
C SER A 106 -35.49 -4.06 16.51
N ALA A 107 -34.99 -3.10 15.72
CA ALA A 107 -35.15 -3.07 14.27
C ALA A 107 -34.07 -3.88 13.54
N LEU A 108 -32.97 -4.24 14.20
CA LEU A 108 -31.89 -5.03 13.59
C LEU A 108 -32.36 -6.39 13.06
N PRO A 109 -33.16 -7.21 13.76
CA PRO A 109 -33.64 -8.48 13.19
C PRO A 109 -34.38 -8.27 11.87
N LYS A 110 -35.17 -7.20 11.77
CA LYS A 110 -35.92 -6.84 10.55
C LYS A 110 -34.99 -6.29 9.46
N ALA A 111 -34.04 -5.42 9.80
CA ALA A 111 -33.07 -4.89 8.86
C ALA A 111 -32.11 -5.97 8.34
N CYS A 112 -31.65 -6.89 9.20
CA CYS A 112 -30.85 -8.04 8.81
C CYS A 112 -31.61 -8.97 7.85
N ALA A 113 -32.89 -9.25 8.12
CA ALA A 113 -33.72 -10.05 7.21
C ALA A 113 -33.94 -9.37 5.84
N GLU A 114 -34.15 -8.04 5.83
CA GLU A 114 -34.26 -7.26 4.61
C GLU A 114 -32.95 -7.26 3.82
N LEU A 115 -31.81 -6.99 4.48
CA LEU A 115 -30.48 -7.05 3.88
C LEU A 115 -30.18 -8.47 3.38
N GLU A 116 -30.49 -9.51 4.14
CA GLU A 116 -30.29 -10.90 3.72
C GLU A 116 -31.15 -11.25 2.51
N SER A 117 -32.33 -10.66 2.34
CA SER A 117 -33.12 -10.82 1.12
C SER A 117 -32.52 -10.08 -0.09
N GLN A 118 -31.93 -8.90 0.11
CA GLN A 118 -31.30 -8.09 -0.94
C GLN A 118 -29.91 -8.57 -1.34
N PHE A 119 -29.14 -9.07 -0.37
CA PHE A 119 -27.76 -9.52 -0.50
C PHE A 119 -27.63 -11.04 -0.55
N GLY A 120 -28.64 -11.81 -0.14
CA GLY A 120 -28.60 -13.28 -0.10
C GLY A 120 -28.48 -13.96 -1.46
N GLN A 121 -28.75 -13.24 -2.56
CA GLN A 121 -28.54 -13.76 -3.92
C GLN A 121 -27.41 -13.08 -4.69
N THR A 122 -26.82 -11.99 -4.19
CA THR A 122 -25.81 -11.20 -4.94
C THR A 122 -24.63 -10.70 -4.10
N ALA A 123 -24.57 -10.92 -2.79
CA ALA A 123 -23.40 -10.65 -1.96
C ALA A 123 -22.42 -11.84 -1.92
N LYS A 124 -22.18 -12.47 -3.08
CA LYS A 124 -20.96 -13.24 -3.24
C LYS A 124 -19.83 -12.22 -3.31
N ILE A 125 -19.19 -11.97 -2.17
CA ILE A 125 -18.05 -11.05 -2.02
C ILE A 125 -17.15 -11.26 -3.23
N PRO A 126 -17.02 -10.25 -4.12
CA PRO A 126 -16.34 -10.42 -5.38
C PRO A 126 -14.92 -10.92 -5.11
N ILE A 127 -14.43 -11.83 -5.93
CA ILE A 127 -13.16 -12.54 -5.71
C ILE A 127 -11.98 -11.57 -5.48
N TRP A 128 -12.07 -10.35 -6.02
CA TRP A 128 -11.08 -9.28 -5.87
C TRP A 128 -11.08 -8.59 -4.50
N GLN A 129 -12.16 -8.70 -3.74
CA GLN A 129 -12.33 -8.02 -2.44
C GLN A 129 -11.96 -8.90 -1.25
N GLN A 130 -11.60 -10.16 -1.51
CA GLN A 130 -11.16 -11.07 -0.45
C GLN A 130 -9.75 -10.70 0.03
N SER A 131 -9.51 -10.81 1.34
CA SER A 131 -8.23 -10.43 1.97
C SER A 131 -7.02 -11.23 1.46
N TRP A 132 -7.25 -12.46 0.99
CA TRP A 132 -6.22 -13.27 0.36
C TRP A 132 -5.90 -12.84 -1.08
N PHE A 133 -6.83 -12.17 -1.76
CA PHE A 133 -6.69 -11.83 -3.18
C PHE A 133 -5.56 -10.82 -3.41
N MET A 134 -5.53 -9.74 -2.62
CA MET A 134 -4.43 -8.77 -2.65
C MET A 134 -3.09 -9.42 -2.32
N SER A 135 -3.09 -10.39 -1.42
CA SER A 135 -1.89 -11.14 -1.03
C SER A 135 -1.39 -12.04 -2.16
N VAL A 136 -2.29 -12.76 -2.83
CA VAL A 136 -1.95 -13.60 -3.99
C VAL A 136 -1.49 -12.76 -5.18
N LEU A 137 -2.17 -11.65 -5.48
CA LEU A 137 -1.75 -10.75 -6.56
C LEU A 137 -0.31 -10.24 -6.36
N ARG A 138 0.03 -9.85 -5.13
CA ARG A 138 1.40 -9.46 -4.76
C ARG A 138 2.39 -10.61 -4.89
N LEU A 139 1.99 -11.83 -4.52
CA LEU A 139 2.83 -13.03 -4.63
C LEU A 139 3.12 -13.36 -6.10
N ILE A 140 2.09 -13.32 -6.95
CA ILE A 140 2.23 -13.54 -8.40
C ILE A 140 3.14 -12.46 -9.02
N MET A 141 2.98 -11.18 -8.66
CA MET A 141 3.86 -10.10 -9.10
C MET A 141 5.32 -10.33 -8.70
N GLY A 142 5.58 -10.70 -7.44
CA GLY A 142 6.93 -11.00 -6.96
C GLY A 142 7.56 -12.21 -7.66
N THR A 143 6.80 -13.29 -7.83
CA THR A 143 7.24 -14.49 -8.56
C THR A 143 7.53 -14.17 -10.03
N LEU A 144 6.69 -13.38 -10.69
CA LEU A 144 6.88 -12.99 -12.09
C LEU A 144 8.18 -12.18 -12.25
N ILE A 145 8.47 -11.26 -11.33
CA ILE A 145 9.71 -10.47 -11.31
C ILE A 145 10.94 -11.38 -11.18
N ILE A 146 10.91 -12.35 -10.26
CA ILE A 146 12.00 -13.32 -10.08
C ILE A 146 12.21 -14.15 -11.34
N ILE A 147 11.13 -14.64 -11.96
CA ILE A 147 11.20 -15.41 -13.22
C ILE A 147 11.83 -14.58 -14.34
N ILE A 148 11.37 -13.33 -14.51
CA ILE A 148 11.92 -12.41 -15.50
C ILE A 148 13.40 -12.14 -15.23
N PHE A 149 13.78 -11.93 -13.97
CA PHE A 149 15.17 -11.70 -13.57
C PHE A 149 16.06 -12.90 -13.90
N ILE A 150 15.61 -14.11 -13.58
CA ILE A 150 16.31 -15.35 -13.92
C ILE A 150 16.48 -15.44 -15.44
N VAL A 151 15.41 -15.31 -16.22
CA VAL A 151 15.52 -15.45 -17.69
C VAL A 151 16.40 -14.37 -18.31
N ALA A 152 16.32 -13.13 -17.80
CA ALA A 152 17.06 -11.99 -18.32
C ALA A 152 18.54 -11.99 -17.93
N VAL A 153 18.93 -12.57 -16.78
CA VAL A 153 20.33 -12.58 -16.30
C VAL A 153 21.00 -13.92 -16.54
N VAL A 154 20.30 -15.02 -16.29
CA VAL A 154 20.85 -16.37 -16.42
C VAL A 154 21.11 -16.72 -17.88
N ARG A 155 20.22 -16.35 -18.81
CA ARG A 155 20.48 -16.59 -20.25
C ARG A 155 21.74 -15.89 -20.76
N PRO A 156 21.99 -14.60 -20.51
CA PRO A 156 23.22 -13.96 -20.97
C PRO A 156 24.47 -14.46 -20.24
N ALA A 157 24.41 -14.73 -18.94
CA ALA A 157 25.56 -15.25 -18.19
C ALA A 157 25.94 -16.69 -18.60
N LEU A 158 24.95 -17.58 -18.77
CA LEU A 158 25.19 -18.94 -19.26
C LEU A 158 25.77 -18.94 -20.67
N ARG A 159 25.27 -18.06 -21.55
CA ARG A 159 25.87 -17.90 -22.89
C ARG A 159 27.29 -17.38 -22.81
N ALA A 160 27.60 -16.45 -21.91
CA ALA A 160 28.96 -15.95 -21.71
C ALA A 160 29.93 -17.03 -21.17
N LEU A 161 29.44 -17.94 -20.31
CA LEU A 161 30.25 -19.02 -19.75
C LEU A 161 30.42 -20.21 -20.71
N ILE A 162 29.38 -20.55 -21.49
CA ILE A 162 29.40 -21.67 -22.44
C ILE A 162 30.11 -21.29 -23.74
N TYR A 163 30.02 -20.03 -24.19
CA TYR A 163 30.77 -19.49 -25.33
C TYR A 163 32.05 -18.77 -24.90
N GLY A 164 32.68 -19.22 -23.81
CA GLY A 164 34.01 -18.76 -23.43
C GLY A 164 34.97 -18.99 -24.60
N THR A 165 35.51 -17.91 -25.14
CA THR A 165 36.38 -17.88 -26.31
C THR A 165 37.54 -18.86 -26.16
N VAL A 166 37.57 -19.92 -26.98
CA VAL A 166 38.81 -20.64 -27.25
C VAL A 166 39.83 -19.61 -27.77
N PRO A 167 40.97 -19.40 -27.10
CA PRO A 167 42.00 -18.52 -27.61
C PRO A 167 42.36 -19.00 -29.02
N ASN A 168 42.15 -18.13 -29.99
CA ASN A 168 42.65 -18.32 -31.34
C ASN A 168 44.19 -18.36 -31.21
N GLU A 169 44.72 -19.58 -31.22
CA GLU A 169 46.13 -19.90 -31.44
C GLU A 169 46.40 -19.80 -32.95
N GLN A 170 46.39 -18.60 -33.52
CA GLN A 170 46.90 -18.35 -34.87
C GLN A 170 47.66 -17.02 -34.87
N HIS A 171 48.95 -17.06 -34.56
CA HIS A 171 49.97 -16.83 -35.57
C HIS A 171 51.37 -16.95 -34.95
N LYS A 172 52.09 -17.95 -35.45
CA LYS A 172 53.56 -18.06 -35.46
C LYS A 172 54.19 -16.84 -36.15
#